data_AF-A0A2N2YK83-F1
#
_entry.id   AF-A0A2N2YK83-F1
#
_cell.length_a   1.000
_cell.length_b   1.000
_cell.length_c   1.000
_cell.angle_alpha   90.00
_cell.angle_beta   90.00
_cell.angle_gamma   90.00
#
_symmetry.space_group_name_H-M   'P 1'
#
loop_
_entity.id
_entity.type
_entity.pdbx_description
1 polymer ?
#
loop_
_entity_poly.entity_id
_entity_poly.type
_entity_poly.pdbx_seq_one_letter_code
_entity_poly.pdbx_strand_id
1 'polypeptide(L)'
;MSWIKDLISPKTRQWEEFYRNRHQHDKVVRSTHGVNCTGGCSWNIHVKDGIVVWETQALDYPILDKDLPPYEPRGCQRGISFSWYLYSPIRVKYPMIRGALIDVFTEEKNKCGNALKAWENIQTNPEIRKRYQKARGKGGFRRADWETVKEIIAASNLYTVKKYGPDRLVGFSPIPAMSMLSYAAGSRFLQLMGGVNLSFYDWYCDLPNSFPEIWGEQTDVAESADWYNSKFIACMGANLGMTRTPDVHFFAESRHNGTKTVVFSPDFNMVSKYADQWVPVHAGQDGAFWMAVTHVLLKEYHHEKQDPYFIEYVKKYTDSPFLVEIIEEGGKQLPGRLIRANQIEKYKDVENGDWKFLNIDAGTGELVCPGGSSGHRWDKRDGNWNLKSIDPETELSYDPLLTLIDNFDEIIEVEFTDYGKENNVNRAVPTKNIKTKEGIIKVTCIYDLIMAQYGVSRGLSGNYPRTYFEADAAYTPAWQEILTGIGPETVLQFAREWGRTASITHGK
;
A
#
# COMPACT_ATOMS: atom_id res chain seq x y z
N MET A 1 -14.45 -2.22 69.90
CA MET A 1 -13.48 -3.16 69.32
C MET A 1 -13.37 -2.86 67.84
N SER A 2 -12.19 -2.51 67.34
CA SER A 2 -11.95 -2.44 65.90
C SER A 2 -11.87 -3.87 65.36
N TRP A 3 -12.63 -4.18 64.31
CA TRP A 3 -12.61 -5.48 63.63
C TRP A 3 -11.34 -5.71 62.82
N ILE A 4 -10.50 -4.68 62.67
CA ILE A 4 -9.24 -4.71 61.94
C ILE A 4 -8.12 -4.42 62.92
N LYS A 5 -7.12 -5.31 62.93
CA LYS A 5 -5.88 -5.15 63.68
C LYS A 5 -4.74 -5.02 62.67
N ASP A 6 -4.30 -3.79 62.42
CA ASP A 6 -3.15 -3.53 61.57
C ASP A 6 -1.86 -3.93 62.32
N LEU A 7 -1.36 -5.11 61.98
CA LEU A 7 -0.09 -5.62 62.47
C LEU A 7 1.01 -5.30 61.45
N ILE A 8 1.71 -4.18 61.62
CA ILE A 8 2.88 -3.84 60.80
C ILE A 8 4.09 -4.60 61.36
N SER A 9 4.34 -5.80 60.82
CA SER A 9 5.52 -6.61 61.17
C SER A 9 6.29 -7.00 59.91
N PRO A 10 7.25 -6.18 59.44
CA PRO A 10 8.05 -6.50 58.25
C PRO A 10 8.79 -7.85 58.36
N LYS A 11 9.14 -8.29 59.58
CA LYS A 11 9.80 -9.57 59.83
C LYS A 11 8.95 -10.79 59.45
N THR A 12 7.61 -10.68 59.50
CA THR A 12 6.72 -11.79 59.09
C THR A 12 6.46 -11.81 57.58
N ARG A 13 6.95 -10.82 56.83
CA ARG A 13 6.76 -10.66 55.38
C ARG A 13 8.04 -10.95 54.57
N GLN A 14 9.01 -11.64 55.16
CA GLN A 14 10.27 -12.01 54.49
C GLN A 14 10.07 -12.88 53.24
N TRP A 15 8.97 -13.63 53.16
CA TRP A 15 8.64 -14.45 51.98
C TRP A 15 8.48 -13.61 50.70
N GLU A 16 8.17 -12.32 50.81
CA GLU A 16 8.08 -11.40 49.66
C GLU A 16 9.41 -11.26 48.92
N GLU A 17 10.53 -11.51 49.61
CA GLU A 17 11.87 -11.46 49.01
C GLU A 17 12.04 -12.47 47.88
N PHE A 18 11.31 -13.59 47.92
CA PHE A 18 11.26 -14.55 46.82
C PHE A 18 10.84 -13.89 45.49
N TYR A 19 9.78 -13.07 45.52
CA TYR A 19 9.28 -12.38 44.33
C TYR A 19 10.15 -11.18 43.94
N ARG A 20 10.72 -10.46 44.93
CA ARG A 20 11.68 -9.37 44.65
C ARG A 20 12.92 -9.89 43.93
N ASN A 21 13.48 -10.99 44.41
CA ASN A 21 14.66 -11.63 43.80
C ASN A 21 14.38 -12.17 42.39
N ARG A 22 13.15 -12.62 42.12
CA ARG A 22 12.74 -13.02 40.77
C ARG A 22 12.75 -11.83 39.80
N HIS A 23 12.31 -10.64 40.23
CA HIS A 23 12.23 -9.45 39.39
C HIS A 23 13.58 -8.76 39.18
N GLN A 24 14.47 -8.79 40.18
CA GLN A 24 15.84 -8.26 40.05
C GLN A 24 16.60 -8.97 38.92
N HIS A 25 17.39 -8.22 38.18
CA HIS A 25 18.14 -8.68 36.99
C HIS A 25 19.47 -7.94 36.89
N ASP A 26 20.42 -8.51 36.14
CA ASP A 26 21.80 -8.05 36.05
C ASP A 26 21.91 -6.78 35.20
N LYS A 27 21.19 -6.75 34.08
CA LYS A 27 21.18 -5.63 33.14
C LYS A 27 19.96 -5.66 32.22
N VAL A 28 19.73 -4.52 31.58
CA VAL A 28 18.76 -4.34 30.50
C VAL A 28 19.51 -3.96 29.22
N VAL A 29 19.15 -4.60 28.11
CA VAL A 29 19.71 -4.29 26.79
C VAL A 29 18.58 -3.85 25.86
N ARG A 30 18.76 -2.74 25.15
CA ARG A 30 17.78 -2.31 24.14
C ARG A 30 17.85 -3.20 22.92
N SER A 31 16.69 -3.67 22.46
CA SER A 31 16.56 -4.40 21.19
C SER A 31 15.21 -4.18 20.52
N THR A 32 14.96 -4.88 19.42
CA THR A 32 13.71 -4.89 18.66
C THR A 32 13.53 -6.26 17.99
N HIS A 33 12.40 -6.47 17.32
CA HIS A 33 12.07 -7.72 16.64
C HIS A 33 12.17 -7.55 15.11
N GLY A 34 13.14 -8.23 14.50
CA GLY A 34 13.31 -8.27 13.05
C GLY A 34 12.31 -9.21 12.37
N VAL A 35 11.02 -8.87 12.43
CA VAL A 35 9.90 -9.60 11.83
C VAL A 35 9.00 -8.65 11.05
N ASN A 36 8.40 -9.12 9.94
CA ASN A 36 7.54 -8.30 9.09
C ASN A 36 6.19 -8.05 9.77
N CYS A 37 6.18 -7.16 10.76
CA CYS A 37 5.00 -6.83 11.53
C CYS A 37 4.71 -5.34 11.55
N THR A 38 5.49 -4.49 10.86
CA THR A 38 5.47 -3.01 10.86
C THR A 38 5.57 -2.30 12.23
N GLY A 39 5.57 -3.04 13.35
CA GLY A 39 5.50 -2.44 14.68
C GLY A 39 6.73 -1.63 15.08
N GLY A 40 7.93 -2.03 14.65
CA GLY A 40 9.16 -1.30 15.00
C GLY A 40 9.36 -1.10 16.52
N CYS A 41 8.77 -1.96 17.35
CA CYS A 41 8.69 -1.75 18.78
C CYS A 41 10.07 -1.95 19.44
N SER A 42 10.42 -1.08 20.38
CA SER A 42 11.65 -1.12 21.14
C SER A 42 11.38 -1.82 22.47
N TRP A 43 12.29 -2.71 22.83
CA TRP A 43 12.14 -3.59 23.98
C TRP A 43 13.37 -3.51 24.88
N ASN A 44 13.09 -3.60 26.17
CA ASN A 44 14.04 -3.78 27.25
C ASN A 44 14.24 -5.28 27.47
N ILE A 45 15.38 -5.82 27.02
CA ILE A 45 15.73 -7.23 27.19
C ILE A 45 16.41 -7.42 28.53
N HIS A 46 15.78 -8.15 29.44
CA HIS A 46 16.30 -8.38 30.78
C HIS A 46 17.21 -9.61 30.80
N VAL A 47 18.44 -9.42 31.29
CA VAL A 47 19.42 -10.48 31.51
C VAL A 47 19.55 -10.72 33.00
N LYS A 48 19.43 -11.97 33.43
CA LYS A 48 19.63 -12.39 34.82
C LYS A 48 20.45 -13.68 34.83
N ASP A 49 21.44 -13.74 35.72
CA ASP A 49 22.38 -14.86 35.82
C ASP A 49 23.04 -15.18 34.47
N GLY A 50 23.36 -14.13 33.70
CA GLY A 50 24.01 -14.24 32.39
C GLY A 50 23.13 -14.78 31.24
N ILE A 51 21.83 -15.02 31.47
CA ILE A 51 20.88 -15.45 30.43
C ILE A 51 19.76 -14.44 30.22
N VAL A 52 19.20 -14.39 29.02
CA VAL A 52 17.98 -13.60 28.77
C VAL A 52 16.81 -14.31 29.44
N VAL A 53 16.01 -13.58 30.22
CA VAL A 53 14.92 -14.17 31.02
C VAL A 53 13.53 -13.71 30.60
N TRP A 54 13.37 -12.44 30.22
CA TRP A 54 12.14 -11.87 29.67
C TRP A 54 12.45 -10.54 28.99
N GLU A 55 11.44 -9.93 28.40
CA GLU A 55 11.48 -8.58 27.84
C GLU A 55 10.26 -7.78 28.30
N THR A 56 10.41 -6.46 28.38
CA THR A 56 9.29 -5.52 28.54
C THR A 56 9.42 -4.43 27.49
N GLN A 57 8.34 -3.73 27.16
CA GLN A 57 8.44 -2.61 26.24
C GLN A 57 9.36 -1.52 26.80
N ALA A 58 10.06 -0.82 25.91
CA ALA A 58 10.69 0.44 26.25
C ALA A 58 9.66 1.58 26.11
N LEU A 59 9.74 2.57 27.00
CA LEU A 59 8.74 3.64 27.12
C LEU A 59 9.27 5.02 26.73
N ASP A 60 10.55 5.11 26.37
CA ASP A 60 11.28 6.35 26.13
C ASP A 60 11.29 6.74 24.64
N TYR A 61 10.17 6.53 23.96
CA TYR A 61 9.95 7.09 22.63
C TYR A 61 9.93 8.63 22.71
N PRO A 62 10.53 9.35 21.75
CA PRO A 62 10.37 10.79 21.67
C PRO A 62 8.89 11.16 21.56
N ILE A 63 8.46 12.15 22.34
CA ILE A 63 7.11 12.72 22.23
C ILE A 63 7.08 13.59 20.96
N LEU A 64 6.11 13.33 20.08
CA LEU A 64 5.93 14.09 18.83
C LEU A 64 5.34 15.47 19.10
N ASP A 65 4.18 15.50 19.76
CA ASP A 65 3.44 16.69 20.15
C ASP A 65 2.77 16.41 21.50
N LYS A 66 2.57 17.45 22.31
CA LYS A 66 1.86 17.38 23.59
C LYS A 66 0.36 17.12 23.43
N ASP A 67 -0.20 17.46 22.27
CA ASP A 67 -1.63 17.33 21.97
C ASP A 67 -1.96 15.96 21.32
N LEU A 68 -0.93 15.14 21.03
CA LEU A 68 -1.06 13.78 20.53
C LEU A 68 -0.79 12.75 21.63
N PRO A 69 -1.51 11.61 21.64
CA PRO A 69 -1.12 10.48 22.46
C PRO A 69 0.32 10.02 22.13
N PRO A 70 1.15 9.66 23.12
CA PRO A 70 2.48 9.15 22.84
C PRO A 70 2.39 7.74 22.24
N TYR A 71 3.46 7.32 21.54
CA TYR A 71 3.56 5.96 21.00
C TYR A 71 3.74 4.88 22.07
N GLU A 72 4.24 5.22 23.27
CA GLU A 72 4.47 4.24 24.32
C GLU A 72 3.16 3.58 24.77
N PRO A 73 3.16 2.28 25.15
CA PRO A 73 4.32 1.38 25.21
C PRO A 73 4.59 0.63 23.90
N ARG A 74 3.75 0.75 22.86
CA ARG A 74 3.72 -0.18 21.71
C ARG A 74 3.72 -1.66 22.18
N GLY A 75 4.33 -2.54 21.39
CA GLY A 75 4.47 -3.96 21.66
C GLY A 75 3.23 -4.78 21.31
N CYS A 76 3.35 -6.10 21.43
CA CYS A 76 2.25 -7.03 21.24
C CYS A 76 2.54 -8.38 21.93
N GLN A 77 1.53 -9.26 21.99
CA GLN A 77 1.62 -10.59 22.58
C GLN A 77 2.63 -11.51 21.87
N ARG A 78 2.96 -11.23 20.60
CA ARG A 78 3.98 -11.99 19.87
C ARG A 78 5.37 -11.53 20.32
N GLY A 79 5.59 -10.22 20.38
CA GLY A 79 6.86 -9.62 20.81
C GLY A 79 7.24 -9.98 22.24
N ILE A 80 6.31 -9.86 23.19
CA ILE A 80 6.57 -10.19 24.62
C ILE A 80 7.00 -11.65 24.84
N SER A 81 6.69 -12.54 23.89
CA SER A 81 7.02 -13.98 23.96
C SER A 81 8.36 -14.35 23.30
N PHE A 82 9.06 -13.39 22.68
CA PHE A 82 10.19 -13.70 21.80
C PHE A 82 11.38 -14.34 22.53
N SER A 83 11.63 -13.95 23.78
CA SER A 83 12.64 -14.54 24.68
C SER A 83 12.52 -16.06 24.83
N TRP A 84 11.33 -16.64 24.62
CA TRP A 84 11.14 -18.10 24.60
C TRP A 84 12.04 -18.79 23.56
N TYR A 85 12.21 -18.21 22.37
CA TYR A 85 12.94 -18.85 21.27
C TYR A 85 14.41 -19.10 21.58
N LEU A 86 15.04 -18.29 22.44
CA LEU A 86 16.49 -18.32 22.66
C LEU A 86 16.98 -19.70 23.12
N TYR A 87 16.22 -20.36 23.99
CA TYR A 87 16.56 -21.64 24.60
C TYR A 87 15.50 -22.72 24.34
N SER A 88 14.47 -22.40 23.54
CA SER A 88 13.40 -23.33 23.19
C SER A 88 13.91 -24.63 22.54
N PRO A 89 13.14 -25.72 22.61
CA PRO A 89 13.46 -26.98 21.93
C PRO A 89 13.62 -26.87 20.42
N ILE A 90 13.10 -25.79 19.81
CA ILE A 90 13.15 -25.57 18.36
C ILE A 90 14.30 -24.66 17.91
N ARG A 91 15.14 -24.19 18.84
CA ARG A 91 16.31 -23.37 18.52
C ARG A 91 17.28 -24.14 17.62
N VAL A 92 17.59 -23.58 16.45
CA VAL A 92 18.69 -24.08 15.60
C VAL A 92 20.02 -23.73 16.26
N LYS A 93 20.74 -24.74 16.78
CA LYS A 93 21.98 -24.58 17.54
C LYS A 93 23.26 -24.77 16.71
N TYR A 94 23.17 -25.59 15.65
CA TYR A 94 24.31 -25.99 14.83
C TYR A 94 23.93 -25.92 13.36
N PRO A 95 24.90 -25.77 12.44
CA PRO A 95 24.59 -25.97 11.04
C PRO A 95 24.23 -27.44 10.79
N MET A 96 23.21 -27.65 9.95
CA MET A 96 22.62 -28.96 9.69
C MET A 96 22.61 -29.24 8.19
N ILE A 97 22.98 -30.46 7.78
CA ILE A 97 22.90 -30.91 6.38
C ILE A 97 22.06 -32.18 6.32
N ARG A 98 21.31 -32.37 5.23
CA ARG A 98 20.58 -33.63 4.98
C ARG A 98 21.59 -34.77 4.86
N GLY A 99 21.41 -35.87 5.62
CA GLY A 99 22.27 -37.05 5.58
C GLY A 99 22.54 -37.55 4.16
N ALA A 100 21.48 -37.64 3.35
CA ALA A 100 21.57 -38.05 1.95
C ALA A 100 22.46 -37.16 1.06
N LEU A 101 22.69 -35.90 1.41
CA LEU A 101 23.57 -34.99 0.70
C LEU A 101 25.01 -35.06 1.21
N ILE A 102 25.21 -35.06 2.53
CA ILE A 102 26.56 -35.10 3.10
C ILE A 102 27.26 -36.43 2.79
N ASP A 103 26.53 -37.54 2.79
CA ASP A 103 27.09 -38.87 2.45
C ASP A 103 27.71 -38.87 1.04
N VAL A 104 26.95 -38.41 0.04
CA VAL A 104 27.40 -38.40 -1.35
C VAL A 104 28.47 -37.33 -1.59
N PHE A 105 28.41 -36.19 -0.90
CA PHE A 105 29.43 -35.15 -1.00
C PHE A 105 30.77 -35.61 -0.43
N THR A 106 30.77 -36.20 0.76
CA THR A 106 31.98 -36.73 1.38
C THR A 106 32.58 -37.87 0.56
N GLU A 107 31.74 -38.79 0.06
CA GLU A 107 32.19 -39.88 -0.80
C GLU A 107 32.88 -39.36 -2.07
N GLU A 108 32.24 -38.44 -2.79
CA GLU A 108 32.80 -37.88 -4.03
C GLU A 108 34.03 -37.01 -3.77
N LYS A 109 34.05 -36.24 -2.67
CA LYS A 109 35.22 -35.45 -2.29
C LYS A 109 36.42 -36.33 -1.95
N ASN A 110 36.21 -37.46 -1.28
CA ASN A 110 37.29 -38.40 -0.97
C ASN A 110 37.86 -39.05 -2.24
N LYS A 111 37.03 -39.29 -3.26
CA LYS A 111 37.49 -39.85 -4.55
C LYS A 111 38.32 -38.86 -5.37
N CYS A 112 37.91 -37.60 -5.44
CA CYS A 112 38.54 -36.61 -6.35
C CYS A 112 39.44 -35.58 -5.66
N GLY A 113 39.44 -35.52 -4.31
CA GLY A 113 40.26 -34.59 -3.52
C GLY A 113 39.86 -33.12 -3.64
N ASN A 114 38.78 -32.77 -4.36
CA ASN A 114 38.41 -31.38 -4.64
C ASN A 114 36.89 -31.16 -4.53
N ALA A 115 36.48 -30.18 -3.72
CA ALA A 115 35.06 -29.91 -3.44
C ALA A 115 34.25 -29.49 -4.68
N LEU A 116 34.83 -28.67 -5.57
CA LEU A 116 34.16 -28.23 -6.80
C LEU A 116 33.95 -29.41 -7.75
N LYS A 117 34.96 -30.27 -7.88
CA LYS A 117 34.87 -31.48 -8.70
C LYS A 117 33.88 -32.49 -8.12
N ALA A 118 33.86 -32.66 -6.79
CA ALA A 118 32.87 -33.50 -6.10
C ALA A 118 31.45 -33.01 -6.38
N TRP A 119 31.20 -31.71 -6.26
CA TRP A 119 29.89 -31.14 -6.58
C TRP A 119 29.51 -31.32 -8.06
N GLU A 120 30.46 -31.13 -8.97
CA GLU A 120 30.25 -31.39 -10.40
C GLU A 120 29.81 -32.84 -10.65
N ASN A 121 30.51 -33.83 -10.08
CA ASN A 121 30.16 -35.26 -10.22
C ASN A 121 28.76 -35.57 -9.70
N ILE A 122 28.36 -34.96 -8.58
CA ILE A 122 27.02 -35.11 -7.99
C ILE A 122 25.95 -34.53 -8.92
N GLN A 123 26.18 -33.35 -9.51
CA GLN A 123 25.20 -32.68 -10.36
C GLN A 123 25.08 -33.32 -11.75
N THR A 124 26.15 -33.94 -12.27
CA THR A 124 26.13 -34.64 -13.57
C THR A 124 25.59 -36.07 -13.48
N ASN A 125 25.39 -36.62 -12.28
CA ASN A 125 24.76 -37.92 -12.07
C ASN A 125 23.28 -37.78 -11.65
N PRO A 126 22.31 -38.10 -12.54
CA PRO A 126 20.88 -37.94 -12.25
C PRO A 126 20.39 -38.77 -11.05
N GLU A 127 20.93 -39.98 -10.85
CA GLU A 127 20.51 -40.86 -9.76
C GLU A 127 20.96 -40.33 -8.40
N ILE A 128 22.23 -39.89 -8.29
CA ILE A 128 22.74 -39.25 -7.07
C ILE A 128 21.96 -37.96 -6.79
N ARG A 129 21.72 -37.13 -7.80
CA ARG A 129 20.97 -35.87 -7.66
C ARG A 129 19.55 -36.12 -7.15
N LYS A 130 18.85 -37.10 -7.73
CA LYS A 130 17.49 -37.49 -7.35
C LYS A 130 17.42 -38.02 -5.92
N ARG A 131 18.46 -38.75 -5.46
CA ARG A 131 18.54 -39.32 -4.11
C ARG A 131 18.40 -38.25 -3.02
N TYR A 132 19.23 -37.20 -3.05
CA TYR A 132 19.17 -36.17 -2.00
C TYR A 132 17.98 -35.21 -2.19
N GLN A 133 17.53 -34.98 -3.42
CA GLN A 133 16.36 -34.12 -3.69
C GLN A 133 15.06 -34.73 -3.14
N LYS A 134 14.84 -36.04 -3.33
CA LYS A 134 13.66 -36.74 -2.80
C LYS A 134 13.62 -36.87 -1.28
N ALA A 135 14.72 -36.56 -0.59
CA ALA A 135 14.82 -36.54 0.86
C ALA A 135 14.42 -35.18 1.48
N ARG A 136 14.17 -34.15 0.67
CA ARG A 136 13.67 -32.84 1.16
C ARG A 136 12.30 -33.01 1.83
N GLY A 137 12.14 -32.41 3.02
CA GLY A 137 10.92 -32.52 3.83
C GLY A 137 10.75 -33.80 4.64
N LYS A 138 11.72 -34.74 4.61
CA LYS A 138 11.57 -36.09 5.22
C LYS A 138 12.46 -36.35 6.44
N GLY A 139 12.92 -35.31 7.13
CA GLY A 139 13.85 -35.47 8.27
C GLY A 139 15.24 -35.98 7.84
N GLY A 140 16.00 -36.58 8.76
CA GLY A 140 17.35 -37.08 8.48
C GLY A 140 18.41 -35.98 8.34
N PHE A 141 18.26 -34.88 9.08
CA PHE A 141 19.32 -33.90 9.23
C PHE A 141 20.44 -34.45 10.14
N ARG A 142 21.68 -34.15 9.79
CA ARG A 142 22.85 -34.42 10.62
C ARG A 142 23.55 -33.11 10.95
N ARG A 143 24.08 -33.05 12.17
CA ARG A 143 24.94 -31.93 12.61
C ARG A 143 26.19 -31.89 11.73
N ALA A 144 26.57 -30.70 11.31
CA ALA A 144 27.82 -30.42 10.62
C ALA A 144 28.60 -29.34 11.37
N ASP A 145 29.82 -29.08 10.92
CA ASP A 145 30.59 -27.88 11.27
C ASP A 145 30.44 -26.81 10.17
N TRP A 146 30.84 -25.57 10.49
CA TRP A 146 30.72 -24.44 9.58
C TRP A 146 31.63 -24.54 8.35
N GLU A 147 32.82 -25.16 8.46
CA GLU A 147 33.73 -25.29 7.32
C GLU A 147 33.15 -26.22 6.27
N THR A 148 32.62 -27.38 6.69
CA THR A 148 31.94 -28.34 5.80
C THR A 148 30.78 -27.68 5.06
N VAL A 149 29.94 -26.91 5.74
CA VAL A 149 28.77 -26.27 5.12
C VAL A 149 29.17 -25.17 4.16
N LYS A 150 30.12 -24.30 4.55
CA LYS A 150 30.64 -23.22 3.71
C LYS A 150 31.28 -23.78 2.44
N GLU A 151 32.05 -24.86 2.53
CA GLU A 151 32.72 -25.47 1.38
C GLU A 151 31.70 -26.02 0.37
N ILE A 152 30.65 -26.72 0.83
CA ILE A 152 29.58 -27.23 -0.04
C ILE A 152 28.84 -26.08 -0.72
N ILE A 153 28.47 -25.04 0.03
CA ILE A 153 27.77 -23.86 -0.51
C ILE A 153 28.65 -23.16 -1.56
N ALA A 154 29.94 -22.94 -1.26
CA ALA A 154 30.88 -22.32 -2.18
C ALA A 154 31.07 -23.15 -3.46
N ALA A 155 31.29 -24.46 -3.34
CA ALA A 155 31.41 -25.36 -4.49
C ALA A 155 30.15 -25.36 -5.35
N SER A 156 28.96 -25.39 -4.72
CA SER A 156 27.68 -25.30 -5.41
C SER A 156 27.53 -24.00 -6.18
N ASN A 157 27.83 -22.87 -5.54
CA ASN A 157 27.72 -21.55 -6.15
C ASN A 157 28.70 -21.39 -7.32
N LEU A 158 29.97 -21.74 -7.12
CA LEU A 158 31.01 -21.67 -8.16
C LEU A 158 30.70 -22.55 -9.36
N TYR A 159 30.25 -23.79 -9.13
CA TYR A 159 29.84 -24.69 -10.21
C TYR A 159 28.69 -24.09 -11.02
N THR A 160 27.69 -23.57 -10.32
CA THR A 160 26.48 -23.03 -10.95
C THR A 160 26.81 -21.82 -11.81
N VAL A 161 27.59 -20.88 -11.27
CA VAL A 161 28.08 -19.70 -11.99
C VAL A 161 28.90 -20.11 -13.21
N LYS A 162 29.88 -21.00 -13.03
CA LYS A 162 30.79 -21.42 -14.11
C LYS A 162 30.06 -22.13 -15.25
N LYS A 163 29.06 -22.96 -14.94
CA LYS A 163 28.38 -23.81 -15.92
C LYS A 163 27.16 -23.15 -16.56
N TYR A 164 26.39 -22.38 -15.81
CA TYR A 164 25.07 -21.89 -16.23
C TYR A 164 24.95 -20.37 -16.24
N GLY A 165 25.84 -19.65 -15.56
CA GLY A 165 25.74 -18.21 -15.36
C GLY A 165 25.34 -17.84 -13.92
N PRO A 166 25.70 -16.63 -13.48
CA PRO A 166 25.50 -16.20 -12.10
C PRO A 166 24.03 -15.94 -11.73
N ASP A 167 23.17 -15.65 -12.72
CA ASP A 167 21.73 -15.46 -12.55
C ASP A 167 20.96 -16.74 -12.17
N ARG A 168 21.63 -17.91 -12.16
CA ARG A 168 21.11 -19.16 -11.58
C ARG A 168 21.36 -19.26 -10.07
N LEU A 169 22.00 -18.26 -9.47
CA LEU A 169 22.02 -18.03 -8.03
C LEU A 169 20.91 -17.05 -7.68
N VAL A 170 19.98 -17.51 -6.83
CA VAL A 170 18.80 -16.73 -6.45
C VAL A 170 18.70 -16.68 -4.94
N GLY A 171 18.45 -15.49 -4.39
CA GLY A 171 18.14 -15.28 -2.99
C GLY A 171 16.75 -14.69 -2.80
N PHE A 172 16.06 -15.20 -1.79
CA PHE A 172 14.81 -14.64 -1.31
C PHE A 172 14.99 -14.23 0.15
N SER A 173 14.98 -12.92 0.41
CA SER A 173 14.97 -12.34 1.75
C SER A 173 14.06 -11.12 1.69
N PRO A 174 12.95 -11.08 2.41
CA PRO A 174 11.99 -10.00 2.31
C PRO A 174 12.31 -8.83 3.26
N ILE A 175 11.64 -7.70 3.05
CA ILE A 175 11.44 -6.59 4.02
C ILE A 175 12.74 -6.15 4.73
N PRO A 176 13.58 -5.32 4.09
CA PRO A 176 14.82 -4.83 4.69
C PRO A 176 14.60 -3.98 5.95
N ALA A 177 13.46 -3.27 6.05
CA ALA A 177 13.18 -2.31 7.12
C ALA A 177 13.19 -2.95 8.53
N MET A 178 12.85 -4.23 8.66
CA MET A 178 12.82 -4.91 9.96
C MET A 178 14.22 -5.29 10.48
N SER A 179 15.21 -5.43 9.58
CA SER A 179 16.58 -5.83 9.93
C SER A 179 17.57 -5.56 8.78
N MET A 180 17.91 -4.28 8.60
CA MET A 180 18.62 -3.78 7.40
C MET A 180 19.92 -4.52 7.10
N LEU A 181 20.78 -4.72 8.10
CA LEU A 181 22.07 -5.41 7.92
C LEU A 181 21.90 -6.92 7.69
N SER A 182 20.90 -7.55 8.31
CA SER A 182 20.60 -8.97 8.10
C SER A 182 20.13 -9.23 6.67
N TYR A 183 19.28 -8.36 6.12
CA TYR A 183 18.89 -8.38 4.71
C TYR A 183 20.12 -8.16 3.80
N ALA A 184 20.88 -7.08 4.07
CA ALA A 184 22.00 -6.67 3.23
C ALA A 184 23.11 -7.73 3.15
N ALA A 185 23.31 -8.55 4.17
CA ALA A 185 24.33 -9.60 4.18
C ALA A 185 24.17 -10.58 3.00
N GLY A 186 22.97 -11.15 2.83
CA GLY A 186 22.68 -12.07 1.73
C GLY A 186 22.61 -11.37 0.38
N SER A 187 21.94 -10.21 0.33
CA SER A 187 21.76 -9.46 -0.92
C SER A 187 23.08 -8.95 -1.49
N ARG A 188 23.99 -8.48 -0.63
CA ARG A 188 25.33 -8.02 -1.05
C ARG A 188 26.19 -9.18 -1.56
N PHE A 189 26.13 -10.35 -0.91
CA PHE A 189 26.82 -11.55 -1.40
C PHE A 189 26.35 -11.90 -2.82
N LEU A 190 25.04 -11.93 -3.05
CA LEU A 190 24.49 -12.23 -4.37
C LEU A 190 24.85 -11.18 -5.41
N GLN A 191 24.76 -9.89 -5.07
CA GLN A 191 25.13 -8.80 -5.96
C GLN A 191 26.59 -8.90 -6.41
N LEU A 192 27.52 -9.21 -5.50
CA LEU A 192 28.94 -9.41 -5.83
C LEU A 192 29.17 -10.65 -6.70
N MET A 193 28.35 -11.69 -6.54
CA MET A 193 28.42 -12.91 -7.34
C MET A 193 27.68 -12.80 -8.69
N GLY A 194 26.95 -11.70 -8.94
CA GLY A 194 26.08 -11.52 -10.10
C GLY A 194 24.74 -12.29 -10.02
N GLY A 195 24.34 -12.73 -8.83
CA GLY A 195 23.08 -13.44 -8.58
C GLY A 195 21.86 -12.51 -8.48
N VAL A 196 20.67 -13.11 -8.47
CA VAL A 196 19.39 -12.41 -8.46
C VAL A 196 18.83 -12.29 -7.04
N ASN A 197 18.47 -11.07 -6.64
CA ASN A 197 17.63 -10.82 -5.47
C ASN A 197 16.18 -10.79 -5.93
N LEU A 198 15.34 -11.66 -5.36
CA LEU A 198 13.91 -11.67 -5.65
C LEU A 198 13.18 -10.52 -4.94
N SER A 199 12.16 -9.97 -5.59
CA SER A 199 11.22 -9.03 -4.99
C SER A 199 10.34 -9.71 -3.94
N PHE A 200 9.68 -8.90 -3.12
CA PHE A 200 8.83 -9.40 -2.02
C PHE A 200 7.51 -8.63 -1.90
N TYR A 201 7.47 -7.33 -2.19
CA TYR A 201 6.31 -6.48 -1.87
C TYR A 201 5.15 -6.73 -2.83
N ASP A 202 5.46 -6.82 -4.11
CA ASP A 202 4.60 -7.34 -5.18
C ASP A 202 4.20 -8.81 -4.92
N TRP A 203 5.17 -9.66 -4.57
CA TRP A 203 4.96 -11.09 -4.34
C TRP A 203 4.02 -11.38 -3.16
N TYR A 204 4.09 -10.58 -2.10
CA TYR A 204 3.21 -10.70 -0.93
C TYR A 204 1.83 -10.07 -1.17
N CYS A 205 1.62 -9.40 -2.30
CA CYS A 205 0.42 -8.60 -2.56
C CYS A 205 0.25 -7.47 -1.52
N ASP A 206 1.37 -7.03 -0.92
CA ASP A 206 1.40 -5.86 -0.04
C ASP A 206 1.56 -4.58 -0.87
N LEU A 207 2.15 -4.67 -2.08
CA LEU A 207 2.15 -3.58 -3.07
C LEU A 207 0.71 -3.31 -3.55
N PRO A 208 0.13 -2.14 -3.24
CA PRO A 208 -1.12 -1.73 -3.85
C PRO A 208 -0.80 -1.19 -5.24
N ASN A 209 -1.12 -1.95 -6.29
CA ASN A 209 -0.82 -1.54 -7.69
C ASN A 209 -1.43 -0.17 -8.05
N SER A 210 -2.50 0.24 -7.37
CA SER A 210 -3.09 1.56 -7.53
C SER A 210 -2.17 2.70 -7.06
N PHE A 211 -1.21 2.47 -6.16
CA PHE A 211 -0.30 3.51 -5.68
C PHE A 211 0.62 4.00 -6.82
N PRO A 212 1.34 3.09 -7.52
CA PRO A 212 2.10 3.49 -8.70
C PRO A 212 1.22 4.05 -9.84
N GLU A 213 0.01 3.52 -10.04
CA GLU A 213 -0.90 3.98 -11.10
C GLU A 213 -1.39 5.41 -10.89
N ILE A 214 -1.71 5.80 -9.65
CA ILE A 214 -2.28 7.12 -9.34
C ILE A 214 -1.19 8.15 -9.03
N TRP A 215 -0.15 7.78 -8.27
CA TRP A 215 0.84 8.73 -7.74
C TRP A 215 2.25 8.52 -8.28
N GLY A 216 2.51 7.44 -9.03
CA GLY A 216 3.87 7.10 -9.46
C GLY A 216 4.82 6.76 -8.30
N GLU A 217 4.26 6.36 -7.16
CA GLU A 217 4.97 6.03 -5.91
C GLU A 217 4.73 4.57 -5.53
N GLN A 218 5.71 3.89 -4.94
CA GLN A 218 5.56 2.49 -4.51
C GLN A 218 4.49 2.37 -3.43
N THR A 219 4.66 3.08 -2.31
CA THR A 219 3.69 3.22 -1.21
C THR A 219 4.23 4.27 -0.26
N ASP A 220 3.43 5.30 0.04
CA ASP A 220 3.71 6.24 1.12
C ASP A 220 2.40 6.53 1.87
N VAL A 221 2.40 6.42 3.19
CA VAL A 221 1.18 6.52 4.00
C VAL A 221 1.44 7.31 5.27
N ALA A 222 0.39 7.96 5.77
CA ALA A 222 0.45 8.66 7.04
C ALA A 222 0.79 7.71 8.20
N GLU A 223 1.57 8.21 9.16
CA GLU A 223 1.87 7.49 10.39
C GLU A 223 0.61 7.31 11.25
N SER A 224 0.63 6.36 12.18
CA SER A 224 -0.58 6.07 12.98
C SER A 224 -0.97 7.21 13.93
N ALA A 225 -0.01 8.04 14.34
CA ALA A 225 -0.32 9.24 15.12
C ALA A 225 -1.26 10.20 14.37
N ASP A 226 -1.18 10.24 13.05
CA ASP A 226 -2.03 11.10 12.22
C ASP A 226 -3.49 10.64 12.19
N TRP A 227 -3.77 9.38 12.54
CA TRP A 227 -5.16 8.91 12.73
C TRP A 227 -5.88 9.72 13.82
N TYR A 228 -5.15 10.26 14.80
CA TYR A 228 -5.72 11.10 15.85
C TYR A 228 -6.16 12.49 15.34
N ASN A 229 -5.52 12.97 14.27
CA ASN A 229 -5.88 14.24 13.63
C ASN A 229 -7.18 14.13 12.83
N SER A 230 -7.53 12.92 12.37
CA SER A 230 -8.69 12.73 11.51
C SER A 230 -10.01 12.92 12.24
N LYS A 231 -11.06 13.40 11.54
CA LYS A 231 -12.43 13.53 12.09
C LYS A 231 -13.43 12.52 11.56
N PHE A 232 -13.06 11.74 10.55
CA PHE A 232 -13.81 10.56 10.12
C PHE A 232 -12.83 9.49 9.61
N ILE A 233 -12.80 8.32 10.26
CA ILE A 233 -11.98 7.19 9.81
C ILE A 233 -12.86 6.05 9.29
N ALA A 234 -12.60 5.63 8.05
CA ALA A 234 -13.10 4.39 7.46
C ALA A 234 -12.02 3.30 7.57
N CYS A 235 -12.20 2.36 8.50
CA CYS A 235 -11.32 1.21 8.66
C CYS A 235 -11.75 0.09 7.71
N MET A 236 -11.14 0.08 6.52
CA MET A 236 -11.54 -0.77 5.39
C MET A 236 -10.69 -2.04 5.28
N GLY A 237 -11.29 -3.22 5.50
CA GLY A 237 -10.58 -4.50 5.36
C GLY A 237 -9.37 -4.68 6.29
N ALA A 238 -9.26 -3.85 7.33
CA ALA A 238 -8.13 -3.83 8.26
C ALA A 238 -8.57 -4.25 9.66
N ASN A 239 -7.92 -5.29 10.21
CA ASN A 239 -8.16 -5.74 11.59
C ASN A 239 -7.08 -5.20 12.54
N LEU A 240 -7.07 -3.87 12.71
CA LEU A 240 -6.06 -3.11 13.47
C LEU A 240 -5.75 -3.70 14.86
N GLY A 241 -6.73 -4.24 15.58
CA GLY A 241 -6.46 -4.86 16.89
C GLY A 241 -5.52 -6.08 16.81
N MET A 242 -5.60 -6.85 15.73
CA MET A 242 -4.76 -8.03 15.50
C MET A 242 -3.48 -7.69 14.74
N THR A 243 -3.62 -6.94 13.65
CA THR A 243 -2.54 -6.69 12.70
C THR A 243 -1.76 -5.43 13.05
N ARG A 244 -2.39 -4.39 13.60
CA ARG A 244 -1.77 -3.14 14.10
C ARG A 244 -1.87 -2.95 15.61
N THR A 245 -1.71 -4.02 16.37
CA THR A 245 -1.79 -4.01 17.84
C THR A 245 -1.03 -2.85 18.51
N PRO A 246 0.23 -2.50 18.16
CA PRO A 246 0.94 -1.41 18.83
C PRO A 246 0.43 0.00 18.48
N ASP A 247 -0.37 0.15 17.44
CA ASP A 247 -0.81 1.44 16.88
C ASP A 247 -2.32 1.69 17.09
N VAL A 248 -3.10 0.64 17.35
CA VAL A 248 -4.58 0.70 17.41
C VAL A 248 -5.12 1.64 18.49
N HIS A 249 -4.31 2.02 19.48
CA HIS A 249 -4.71 2.99 20.49
C HIS A 249 -5.03 4.36 19.85
N PHE A 250 -4.30 4.81 18.82
CA PHE A 250 -4.62 6.06 18.12
C PHE A 250 -6.02 6.05 17.49
N PHE A 251 -6.42 4.90 16.92
CA PHE A 251 -7.77 4.73 16.36
C PHE A 251 -8.84 4.75 17.47
N ALA A 252 -8.58 4.12 18.61
CA ALA A 252 -9.53 4.08 19.72
C ALA A 252 -9.63 5.45 20.43
N GLU A 253 -8.50 6.12 20.63
CA GLU A 253 -8.38 7.39 21.35
C GLU A 253 -8.86 8.59 20.52
N SER A 254 -8.74 8.54 19.18
CA SER A 254 -9.26 9.61 18.31
C SER A 254 -10.76 9.84 18.50
N ARG A 255 -11.51 8.78 18.83
CA ARG A 255 -12.94 8.84 19.16
C ARG A 255 -13.23 9.73 20.37
N HIS A 256 -12.33 9.78 21.35
CA HIS A 256 -12.47 10.70 22.49
C HIS A 256 -12.26 12.17 22.09
N ASN A 257 -11.63 12.41 20.93
CA ASN A 257 -11.46 13.72 20.30
C ASN A 257 -12.50 13.99 19.19
N GLY A 258 -13.65 13.31 19.26
CA GLY A 258 -14.81 13.54 18.40
C GLY A 258 -14.75 12.90 17.01
N THR A 259 -13.77 12.04 16.75
CA THR A 259 -13.64 11.32 15.47
C THR A 259 -14.72 10.25 15.35
N LYS A 260 -15.48 10.26 14.24
CA LYS A 260 -16.37 9.15 13.89
C LYS A 260 -15.56 8.02 13.26
N THR A 261 -15.84 6.79 13.65
CA THR A 261 -15.16 5.60 13.16
C THR A 261 -16.15 4.59 12.58
N VAL A 262 -15.90 4.15 11.36
CA VAL A 262 -16.71 3.13 10.66
C VAL A 262 -15.80 1.99 10.22
N VAL A 263 -16.16 0.76 10.57
CA VAL A 263 -15.40 -0.44 10.18
C VAL A 263 -16.14 -1.19 9.08
N PHE A 264 -15.42 -1.49 8.01
CA PHE A 264 -15.90 -2.30 6.90
C PHE A 264 -15.17 -3.64 6.93
N SER A 265 -15.92 -4.70 7.22
CA SER A 265 -15.39 -6.07 7.30
C SER A 265 -16.54 -7.04 7.16
N PRO A 266 -16.42 -8.12 6.35
CA PRO A 266 -17.49 -9.11 6.21
C PRO A 266 -17.83 -9.82 7.53
N ASP A 267 -16.85 -9.96 8.43
CA ASP A 267 -17.00 -10.50 9.78
C ASP A 267 -16.96 -9.40 10.85
N PHE A 268 -17.51 -9.69 12.04
CA PHE A 268 -17.40 -8.81 13.20
C PHE A 268 -16.01 -8.94 13.85
N ASN A 269 -15.01 -8.29 13.24
CA ASN A 269 -13.62 -8.37 13.65
C ASN A 269 -13.33 -7.59 14.96
N MET A 270 -12.10 -7.66 15.48
CA MET A 270 -11.78 -7.07 16.79
C MET A 270 -11.94 -5.55 16.85
N VAL A 271 -11.75 -4.85 15.74
CA VAL A 271 -11.87 -3.39 15.67
C VAL A 271 -13.34 -2.96 15.63
N SER A 272 -14.22 -3.77 15.02
CA SER A 272 -15.66 -3.50 14.95
C SER A 272 -16.29 -3.27 16.32
N LYS A 273 -15.77 -3.90 17.38
CA LYS A 273 -16.23 -3.72 18.77
C LYS A 273 -16.12 -2.26 19.26
N TYR A 274 -15.15 -1.51 18.75
CA TYR A 274 -14.84 -0.15 19.20
C TYR A 274 -15.32 0.91 18.22
N ALA A 275 -15.81 0.53 17.03
CA ALA A 275 -16.29 1.47 16.03
C ALA A 275 -17.70 1.97 16.35
N ASP A 276 -18.05 3.12 15.78
CA ASP A 276 -19.40 3.69 15.93
C ASP A 276 -20.39 3.01 14.98
N GLN A 277 -19.90 2.43 13.88
CA GLN A 277 -20.68 1.64 12.94
C GLN A 277 -19.85 0.50 12.35
N TRP A 278 -20.49 -0.65 12.15
CA TRP A 278 -19.94 -1.78 11.38
C TRP A 278 -20.77 -1.98 10.11
N VAL A 279 -20.10 -2.03 8.96
CA VAL A 279 -20.70 -2.26 7.65
C VAL A 279 -20.19 -3.59 7.09
N PRO A 280 -21.01 -4.66 7.09
CA PRO A 280 -20.60 -6.00 6.70
C PRO A 280 -20.66 -6.22 5.18
N VAL A 281 -19.84 -5.49 4.42
CA VAL A 281 -19.75 -5.65 2.97
C VAL A 281 -19.32 -7.08 2.64
N HIS A 282 -19.96 -7.71 1.65
CA HIS A 282 -19.53 -9.01 1.14
C HIS A 282 -18.06 -8.98 0.70
N ALA A 283 -17.29 -10.02 1.06
CA ALA A 283 -15.87 -10.09 0.77
C ALA A 283 -15.59 -9.93 -0.74
N GLY A 284 -14.73 -8.97 -1.10
CA GLY A 284 -14.35 -8.70 -2.48
C GLY A 284 -15.32 -7.79 -3.24
N GLN A 285 -16.40 -7.31 -2.61
CA GLN A 285 -17.41 -6.42 -3.21
C GLN A 285 -17.26 -4.96 -2.73
N ASP A 286 -16.21 -4.69 -1.97
CA ASP A 286 -15.81 -3.39 -1.44
C ASP A 286 -15.77 -2.27 -2.49
N GLY A 287 -15.31 -2.59 -3.70
CA GLY A 287 -15.27 -1.66 -4.83
C GLY A 287 -16.65 -1.13 -5.22
N ALA A 288 -17.70 -1.96 -5.17
CA ALA A 288 -19.06 -1.54 -5.49
C ALA A 288 -19.59 -0.52 -4.47
N PHE A 289 -19.31 -0.74 -3.17
CA PHE A 289 -19.67 0.20 -2.11
C PHE A 289 -19.03 1.57 -2.36
N TRP A 290 -17.71 1.61 -2.57
CA TRP A 290 -16.98 2.86 -2.78
C TRP A 290 -17.33 3.54 -4.09
N MET A 291 -17.66 2.79 -5.16
CA MET A 291 -18.12 3.41 -6.39
C MET A 291 -19.46 4.14 -6.20
N ALA A 292 -20.37 3.60 -5.39
CA ALA A 292 -21.62 4.27 -5.06
C ALA A 292 -21.44 5.47 -4.12
N VAL A 293 -20.50 5.39 -3.17
CA VAL A 293 -20.08 6.56 -2.37
C VAL A 293 -19.56 7.66 -3.29
N THR A 294 -18.69 7.34 -4.23
CA THR A 294 -18.15 8.29 -5.21
C THR A 294 -19.24 8.92 -6.08
N HIS A 295 -20.22 8.14 -6.54
CA HIS A 295 -21.39 8.69 -7.26
C HIS A 295 -22.12 9.76 -6.44
N VAL A 296 -22.39 9.49 -5.16
CA VAL A 296 -23.07 10.45 -4.27
C VAL A 296 -22.21 11.70 -4.06
N LEU A 297 -20.90 11.56 -3.82
CA LEU A 297 -19.99 12.67 -3.62
C LEU A 297 -19.86 13.55 -4.87
N LEU A 298 -19.71 12.94 -6.04
CA LEU A 298 -19.63 13.66 -7.31
C LEU A 298 -20.94 14.40 -7.62
N LYS A 299 -22.09 13.77 -7.37
CA LYS A 299 -23.39 14.43 -7.58
C LYS A 299 -23.61 15.57 -6.61
N GLU A 300 -23.54 15.32 -5.30
CA GLU A 300 -23.94 16.33 -4.31
C GLU A 300 -22.89 17.42 -4.12
N TYR A 301 -21.60 17.09 -4.08
CA TYR A 301 -20.55 18.06 -3.73
C TYR A 301 -19.84 18.64 -4.94
N HIS A 302 -19.71 17.90 -6.04
CA HIS A 302 -19.01 18.39 -7.22
C HIS A 302 -19.92 18.98 -8.30
N HIS A 303 -21.17 18.51 -8.43
CA HIS A 303 -22.12 19.03 -9.41
C HIS A 303 -23.16 19.97 -8.79
N GLU A 304 -23.92 19.51 -7.79
CA GLU A 304 -25.05 20.28 -7.25
C GLU A 304 -24.59 21.44 -6.35
N LYS A 305 -23.72 21.18 -5.36
CA LYS A 305 -23.23 22.20 -4.43
C LYS A 305 -21.96 22.92 -4.91
N GLN A 306 -21.11 22.24 -5.69
CA GLN A 306 -19.78 22.71 -6.10
C GLN A 306 -18.94 23.20 -4.92
N ASP A 307 -18.65 22.31 -3.97
CA ASP A 307 -17.87 22.63 -2.77
C ASP A 307 -16.51 23.25 -3.13
N PRO A 308 -16.20 24.49 -2.66
CA PRO A 308 -15.00 25.19 -3.08
C PRO A 308 -13.70 24.46 -2.77
N TYR A 309 -13.63 23.77 -1.61
CA TYR A 309 -12.42 23.04 -1.24
C TYR A 309 -12.19 21.86 -2.19
N PHE A 310 -13.24 21.10 -2.51
CA PHE A 310 -13.12 19.97 -3.43
C PHE A 310 -12.82 20.40 -4.86
N ILE A 311 -13.49 21.44 -5.36
CA ILE A 311 -13.29 21.95 -6.72
C ILE A 311 -11.86 22.47 -6.90
N GLU A 312 -11.35 23.27 -5.97
CA GLU A 312 -9.98 23.78 -6.04
C GLU A 312 -8.94 22.66 -5.89
N TYR A 313 -9.22 21.65 -5.05
CA TYR A 313 -8.34 20.49 -4.91
C TYR A 313 -8.21 19.73 -6.23
N VAL A 314 -9.32 19.38 -6.87
CA VAL A 314 -9.27 18.59 -8.12
C VAL A 314 -8.70 19.38 -9.30
N LYS A 315 -8.88 20.71 -9.35
CA LYS A 315 -8.22 21.57 -10.35
C LYS A 315 -6.70 21.50 -10.29
N LYS A 316 -6.15 21.41 -9.08
CA LYS A 316 -4.71 21.60 -8.84
C LYS A 316 -3.94 20.30 -8.68
N TYR A 317 -4.55 19.31 -8.04
CA TYR A 317 -3.85 18.11 -7.55
C TYR A 317 -4.27 16.83 -8.27
N THR A 318 -5.09 16.93 -9.31
CA THR A 318 -5.52 15.77 -10.12
C THR A 318 -5.36 16.06 -11.60
N ASP A 319 -5.47 15.01 -12.40
CA ASP A 319 -5.51 15.08 -13.86
C ASP A 319 -6.90 15.43 -14.43
N SER A 320 -7.90 15.65 -13.56
CA SER A 320 -9.28 15.99 -13.94
C SER A 320 -9.42 17.09 -15.04
N PRO A 321 -8.63 18.19 -15.03
CA PRO A 321 -8.76 19.24 -16.04
C PRO A 321 -8.11 18.91 -17.40
N PHE A 322 -7.30 17.84 -17.48
CA PHE A 322 -6.59 17.51 -18.71
C PHE A 322 -7.55 16.98 -19.78
N LEU A 323 -7.15 17.16 -21.03
CA LEU A 323 -7.96 16.85 -22.19
C LEU A 323 -7.67 15.46 -22.76
N VAL A 324 -8.71 14.66 -22.92
CA VAL A 324 -8.72 13.33 -23.54
C VAL A 324 -9.37 13.43 -24.91
N GLU A 325 -8.74 12.84 -25.93
CA GLU A 325 -9.33 12.66 -27.25
C GLU A 325 -10.46 11.63 -27.20
N ILE A 326 -11.59 11.90 -27.86
CA ILE A 326 -12.63 10.91 -28.11
C ILE A 326 -12.36 10.26 -29.46
N ILE A 327 -12.18 8.94 -29.45
CA ILE A 327 -11.89 8.15 -30.66
C ILE A 327 -13.10 7.31 -31.07
N GLU A 328 -13.21 7.02 -32.36
CA GLU A 328 -14.20 6.10 -32.90
C GLU A 328 -13.56 4.74 -33.21
N GLU A 329 -14.01 3.69 -32.53
CA GLU A 329 -13.57 2.32 -32.77
C GLU A 329 -14.78 1.38 -32.84
N GLY A 330 -14.90 0.63 -33.95
CA GLY A 330 -16.01 -0.32 -34.13
C GLY A 330 -17.41 0.33 -34.12
N GLY A 331 -17.52 1.60 -34.53
CA GLY A 331 -18.77 2.37 -34.50
C GLY A 331 -19.16 2.90 -33.10
N LYS A 332 -18.24 2.85 -32.14
CA LYS A 332 -18.42 3.33 -30.76
C LYS A 332 -17.48 4.48 -30.49
N GLN A 333 -17.94 5.44 -29.69
CA GLN A 333 -17.11 6.55 -29.22
C GLN A 333 -16.53 6.16 -27.86
N LEU A 334 -15.20 6.22 -27.75
CA LEU A 334 -14.47 5.77 -26.57
C LEU A 334 -13.46 6.84 -26.11
N PRO A 335 -13.14 6.92 -24.81
CA PRO A 335 -12.03 7.71 -24.33
C PRO A 335 -10.70 7.17 -24.90
N GLY A 336 -9.99 8.02 -25.63
CA GLY A 336 -8.67 7.75 -26.18
C GLY A 336 -7.55 8.16 -25.22
N ARG A 337 -6.51 8.78 -25.76
CA ARG A 337 -5.35 9.22 -24.98
C ARG A 337 -5.50 10.70 -24.58
N LEU A 338 -4.77 11.09 -23.54
CA LEU A 338 -4.52 12.51 -23.28
C LEU A 338 -3.80 13.14 -24.48
N ILE A 339 -4.28 14.31 -24.89
CA ILE A 339 -3.66 15.05 -26.00
C ILE A 339 -2.28 15.56 -25.58
N ARG A 340 -1.35 15.59 -26.54
CA ARG A 340 0.05 15.93 -26.27
C ARG A 340 0.36 17.33 -26.76
N ALA A 341 1.26 18.03 -26.06
CA ALA A 341 1.59 19.42 -26.37
C ALA A 341 2.08 19.57 -27.82
N ASN A 342 2.98 18.69 -28.28
CA ASN A 342 3.55 18.76 -29.62
C ASN A 342 2.54 18.50 -30.77
N GLN A 343 1.31 18.04 -30.48
CA GLN A 343 0.24 17.92 -31.48
C GLN A 343 -0.36 19.28 -31.85
N ILE A 344 -0.18 20.30 -31.00
CA ILE A 344 -0.73 21.64 -31.17
C ILE A 344 0.35 22.58 -31.71
N GLU A 345 0.00 23.37 -32.72
CA GLU A 345 0.95 24.28 -33.41
C GLU A 345 1.63 25.25 -32.44
N LYS A 346 0.91 25.74 -31.42
CA LYS A 346 1.43 26.61 -30.35
C LYS A 346 2.58 25.99 -29.56
N TYR A 347 2.59 24.67 -29.38
CA TYR A 347 3.56 23.95 -28.53
C TYR A 347 4.40 22.94 -29.32
N LYS A 348 4.49 23.10 -30.64
CA LYS A 348 5.11 22.12 -31.54
C LYS A 348 6.59 21.83 -31.25
N ASP A 349 7.31 22.83 -30.75
CA ASP A 349 8.76 22.80 -30.53
C ASP A 349 9.11 22.63 -29.04
N VAL A 350 8.12 22.37 -28.20
CA VAL A 350 8.32 22.15 -26.76
C VAL A 350 9.12 20.87 -26.54
N GLU A 351 10.21 20.96 -25.76
CA GLU A 351 11.04 19.81 -25.39
C GLU A 351 10.19 18.74 -24.69
N ASN A 352 10.41 17.47 -25.03
CA ASN A 352 9.64 16.33 -24.50
C ASN A 352 8.11 16.48 -24.66
N GLY A 353 7.64 17.18 -25.72
CA GLY A 353 6.23 17.51 -25.91
C GLY A 353 5.27 16.30 -25.97
N ASP A 354 5.75 15.10 -26.31
CA ASP A 354 4.98 13.85 -26.22
C ASP A 354 4.62 13.44 -24.79
N TRP A 355 5.32 13.98 -23.79
CA TRP A 355 5.14 13.69 -22.36
C TRP A 355 4.61 14.90 -21.58
N LYS A 356 4.08 15.89 -22.30
CA LYS A 356 3.42 17.09 -21.77
C LYS A 356 1.99 17.13 -22.30
N PHE A 357 1.06 17.44 -21.41
CA PHE A 357 -0.38 17.34 -21.66
C PHE A 357 -1.01 18.73 -21.56
N LEU A 358 -2.26 18.88 -22.02
CA LEU A 358 -2.90 20.18 -22.15
C LEU A 358 -4.18 20.30 -21.33
N ASN A 359 -4.39 21.50 -20.81
CA ASN A 359 -5.65 21.98 -20.20
C ASN A 359 -6.23 23.12 -21.04
N ILE A 360 -7.40 23.61 -20.63
CA ILE A 360 -7.96 24.89 -21.07
C ILE A 360 -7.91 25.85 -19.88
N ASP A 361 -7.54 27.10 -20.14
CA ASP A 361 -7.69 28.18 -19.16
C ASP A 361 -9.16 28.63 -19.12
N ALA A 362 -9.79 28.57 -17.95
CA ALA A 362 -11.19 28.94 -17.77
C ALA A 362 -11.46 30.43 -18.04
N GLY A 363 -10.47 31.30 -17.82
CA GLY A 363 -10.61 32.74 -18.03
C GLY A 363 -10.57 33.16 -19.51
N THR A 364 -9.68 32.55 -20.28
CA THR A 364 -9.47 32.91 -21.70
C THR A 364 -10.10 31.93 -22.69
N GLY A 365 -10.35 30.69 -22.28
CA GLY A 365 -10.78 29.59 -23.16
C GLY A 365 -9.67 29.01 -24.04
N GLU A 366 -8.43 29.46 -23.85
CA GLU A 366 -7.26 29.05 -24.62
C GLU A 366 -6.60 27.78 -24.08
N LEU A 367 -5.90 27.06 -24.96
CA LEU A 367 -5.09 25.91 -24.55
C LEU A 367 -3.83 26.35 -23.80
N VAL A 368 -3.55 25.65 -22.71
CA VAL A 368 -2.37 25.82 -21.86
C VAL A 368 -1.61 24.50 -21.74
N CYS A 369 -0.29 24.58 -21.59
CA CYS A 369 0.58 23.44 -21.28
C CYS A 369 1.05 23.56 -19.82
N PRO A 370 0.34 22.94 -18.86
CA PRO A 370 0.71 22.96 -17.45
C PRO A 370 2.13 22.45 -17.18
N GLY A 371 2.84 23.11 -16.26
CA GLY A 371 4.02 22.54 -15.63
C GLY A 371 3.72 21.22 -14.88
N GLY A 372 4.76 20.48 -14.51
CA GLY A 372 4.63 19.31 -13.63
C GLY A 372 4.39 17.95 -14.30
N SER A 373 4.00 17.91 -15.59
CA SER A 373 3.93 16.64 -16.34
C SER A 373 5.31 15.98 -16.50
N SER A 374 5.34 14.66 -16.72
CA SER A 374 6.57 13.85 -16.75
C SER A 374 7.64 14.34 -17.72
N GLY A 375 7.25 15.00 -18.82
CA GLY A 375 8.20 15.64 -19.73
C GLY A 375 9.06 16.70 -19.05
N HIS A 376 8.45 17.55 -18.21
CA HIS A 376 9.15 18.63 -17.49
C HIS A 376 10.21 18.14 -16.52
N ARG A 377 10.09 16.91 -16.01
CA ARG A 377 11.06 16.31 -15.09
C ARG A 377 12.44 16.13 -15.72
N TRP A 378 12.48 15.94 -17.04
CA TRP A 378 13.69 15.63 -17.80
C TRP A 378 14.03 16.69 -18.85
N ASP A 379 13.40 17.85 -18.77
CA ASP A 379 13.76 19.01 -19.59
C ASP A 379 15.16 19.51 -19.21
N LYS A 380 15.82 20.18 -20.15
CA LYS A 380 17.09 20.86 -19.87
C LYS A 380 16.91 22.08 -18.98
N ARG A 381 15.73 22.73 -19.06
CA ARG A 381 15.35 23.87 -18.21
C ARG A 381 14.73 23.35 -16.91
N ASP A 382 15.47 23.49 -15.81
CA ASP A 382 14.99 23.12 -14.48
C ASP A 382 13.94 24.11 -13.94
N GLY A 383 13.15 23.67 -12.96
CA GLY A 383 12.19 24.49 -12.22
C GLY A 383 10.74 24.38 -12.71
N ASN A 384 10.47 23.71 -13.83
CA ASN A 384 9.13 23.59 -14.42
C ASN A 384 8.37 22.31 -13.99
N TRP A 385 9.04 21.36 -13.33
CA TRP A 385 8.41 20.17 -12.76
C TRP A 385 7.83 20.48 -11.37
N ASN A 386 6.68 21.16 -11.35
CA ASN A 386 5.97 21.56 -10.14
C ASN A 386 4.45 21.71 -10.41
N LEU A 387 3.65 21.85 -9.34
CA LEU A 387 2.17 21.95 -9.41
C LEU A 387 1.65 23.40 -9.35
N LYS A 388 2.42 24.38 -9.83
CA LYS A 388 1.93 25.76 -9.98
C LYS A 388 1.07 25.84 -11.23
N SER A 389 -0.04 26.58 -11.16
CA SER A 389 -0.90 26.89 -12.31
C SER A 389 -0.27 27.95 -13.21
N ILE A 390 0.91 27.64 -13.76
CA ILE A 390 1.67 28.47 -14.69
C ILE A 390 1.99 27.62 -15.92
N ASP A 391 1.76 28.17 -17.10
CA ASP A 391 2.22 27.60 -18.36
C ASP A 391 3.72 27.96 -18.55
N PRO A 392 4.66 26.99 -18.51
CA PRO A 392 6.09 27.30 -18.55
C PRO A 392 6.59 27.86 -19.89
N GLU A 393 5.82 27.73 -20.96
CA GLU A 393 6.18 28.18 -22.30
C GLU A 393 5.77 29.64 -22.52
N THR A 394 4.71 30.08 -21.85
CA THR A 394 4.21 31.46 -21.92
C THR A 394 4.50 32.29 -20.66
N GLU A 395 4.86 31.63 -19.56
CA GLU A 395 5.05 32.20 -18.21
C GLU A 395 3.80 32.88 -17.63
N LEU A 396 2.62 32.60 -18.19
CA LEU A 396 1.34 33.11 -17.73
C LEU A 396 0.70 32.18 -16.71
N SER A 397 0.10 32.76 -15.68
CA SER A 397 -0.81 32.04 -14.80
C SER A 397 -2.10 31.70 -15.52
N TYR A 398 -2.69 30.55 -15.24
CA TYR A 398 -3.97 30.12 -15.79
C TYR A 398 -4.87 29.53 -14.71
N ASP A 399 -6.17 29.48 -14.97
CA ASP A 399 -7.12 28.76 -14.15
C ASP A 399 -7.59 27.47 -14.85
N PRO A 400 -7.28 26.26 -14.35
CA PRO A 400 -7.69 25.03 -15.03
C PRO A 400 -9.21 24.91 -15.18
N LEU A 401 -9.71 24.83 -16.42
CA LEU A 401 -11.11 24.51 -16.68
C LEU A 401 -11.38 23.03 -16.37
N LEU A 402 -12.29 22.75 -15.43
CA LEU A 402 -12.64 21.37 -15.07
C LEU A 402 -13.60 20.71 -16.05
N THR A 403 -14.54 21.45 -16.61
CA THR A 403 -15.63 20.86 -17.38
C THR A 403 -15.99 21.74 -18.57
N LEU A 404 -16.37 21.09 -19.67
CA LEU A 404 -16.84 21.75 -20.88
C LEU A 404 -18.37 21.96 -20.90
N ILE A 405 -19.08 21.65 -19.83
CA ILE A 405 -20.56 21.63 -19.83
C ILE A 405 -21.20 22.97 -20.22
N ASP A 406 -20.55 24.08 -19.92
CA ASP A 406 -21.02 25.43 -20.26
C ASP A 406 -20.37 26.01 -21.53
N ASN A 407 -19.40 25.30 -22.12
CA ASN A 407 -18.61 25.78 -23.27
C ASN A 407 -18.13 24.61 -24.14
N PHE A 408 -19.07 23.95 -24.81
CA PHE A 408 -18.84 22.83 -25.73
C PHE A 408 -19.28 23.16 -27.15
N ASP A 409 -18.72 22.45 -28.13
CA ASP A 409 -19.14 22.52 -29.52
C ASP A 409 -20.19 21.44 -29.83
N GLU A 410 -20.04 20.25 -29.23
CA GLU A 410 -20.90 19.10 -29.47
C GLU A 410 -21.03 18.24 -28.20
N ILE A 411 -22.17 17.55 -28.07
CA ILE A 411 -22.43 16.53 -27.04
C ILE A 411 -22.36 15.16 -27.73
N ILE A 412 -21.54 14.26 -27.20
CA ILE A 412 -21.29 12.94 -27.80
C ILE A 412 -21.58 11.84 -26.78
N GLU A 413 -22.30 10.80 -27.19
CA GLU A 413 -22.49 9.59 -26.39
C GLU A 413 -21.24 8.74 -26.39
N VAL A 414 -20.65 8.55 -25.21
CA VAL A 414 -19.46 7.72 -24.98
C VAL A 414 -19.89 6.42 -24.30
N GLU A 415 -19.35 5.30 -24.77
CA GLU A 415 -19.60 3.98 -24.18
C GLU A 415 -18.68 3.75 -22.98
N PHE A 416 -19.27 3.28 -21.88
CA PHE A 416 -18.58 2.86 -20.67
C PHE A 416 -18.99 1.44 -20.29
N THR A 417 -18.05 0.64 -19.80
CA THR A 417 -18.32 -0.73 -19.36
C THR A 417 -18.63 -0.75 -17.86
N ASP A 418 -19.78 -1.34 -17.49
CA ASP A 418 -20.08 -1.74 -16.12
C ASP A 418 -19.74 -3.23 -15.97
N TYR A 419 -18.56 -3.48 -15.39
CA TYR A 419 -18.05 -4.82 -15.11
C TYR A 419 -18.87 -5.57 -14.05
N GLY A 420 -19.67 -4.88 -13.21
CA GLY A 420 -20.48 -5.51 -12.18
C GLY A 420 -21.69 -6.26 -12.73
N LYS A 421 -22.21 -5.81 -13.89
CA LYS A 421 -23.33 -6.45 -14.61
C LYS A 421 -22.96 -6.95 -16.00
N GLU A 422 -21.67 -6.89 -16.37
CA GLU A 422 -21.15 -7.25 -17.70
C GLU A 422 -21.92 -6.58 -18.84
N ASN A 423 -22.31 -5.31 -18.67
CA ASN A 423 -23.02 -4.53 -19.67
C ASN A 423 -22.28 -3.23 -20.01
N ASN A 424 -22.71 -2.60 -21.09
CA ASN A 424 -22.22 -1.28 -21.49
C ASN A 424 -23.33 -0.25 -21.31
N VAL A 425 -22.94 0.96 -20.90
CA VAL A 425 -23.82 2.12 -20.78
C VAL A 425 -23.29 3.25 -21.67
N ASN A 426 -24.19 3.89 -22.41
CA ASN A 426 -23.84 5.05 -23.23
C ASN A 426 -24.24 6.31 -22.49
N ARG A 427 -23.30 7.22 -22.26
CA ARG A 427 -23.54 8.45 -21.51
C ARG A 427 -22.92 9.62 -22.25
N ALA A 428 -23.73 10.65 -22.47
CA ALA A 428 -23.29 11.80 -23.24
C ALA A 428 -22.30 12.68 -22.45
N VAL A 429 -21.29 13.20 -23.11
CA VAL A 429 -20.27 14.11 -22.56
C VAL A 429 -20.13 15.36 -23.44
N PRO A 430 -19.85 16.54 -22.85
CA PRO A 430 -19.55 17.74 -23.61
C PRO A 430 -18.16 17.64 -24.23
N THR A 431 -18.04 18.04 -25.50
CA THR A 431 -16.79 17.96 -26.26
C THR A 431 -16.49 19.26 -26.99
N LYS A 432 -15.20 19.50 -27.23
CA LYS A 432 -14.70 20.64 -28.01
C LYS A 432 -13.84 20.14 -29.16
N ASN A 433 -13.90 20.84 -30.29
CA ASN A 433 -13.07 20.57 -31.44
C ASN A 433 -11.73 21.31 -31.31
N ILE A 434 -10.64 20.57 -31.36
CA ILE A 434 -9.27 21.12 -31.32
C ILE A 434 -8.58 20.85 -32.64
N LYS A 435 -7.99 21.90 -33.22
CA LYS A 435 -7.13 21.79 -34.39
C LYS A 435 -5.73 21.32 -33.98
N THR A 436 -5.34 20.15 -34.43
CA THR A 436 -3.99 19.59 -34.33
C THR A 436 -3.27 19.72 -35.67
N LYS A 437 -2.00 19.30 -35.72
CA LYS A 437 -1.22 19.16 -36.96
C LYS A 437 -1.80 18.13 -37.93
N GLU A 438 -2.52 17.13 -37.43
CA GLU A 438 -3.04 16.00 -38.20
C GLU A 438 -4.51 16.19 -38.63
N GLY A 439 -5.23 17.11 -37.99
CA GLY A 439 -6.61 17.40 -38.31
C GLY A 439 -7.36 18.05 -37.15
N ILE A 440 -8.68 18.06 -37.24
CA ILE A 440 -9.54 18.46 -36.11
C ILE A 440 -9.88 17.17 -35.34
N ILE A 441 -9.61 17.17 -34.03
CA ILE A 441 -9.98 16.09 -33.11
C ILE A 441 -11.05 16.60 -32.14
N LYS A 442 -11.80 15.67 -31.56
CA LYS A 442 -12.78 15.93 -30.51
C LYS A 442 -12.16 15.60 -29.16
N VAL A 443 -12.27 16.50 -28.20
CA VAL A 443 -11.74 16.28 -26.85
C VAL A 443 -12.78 16.56 -25.77
N THR A 444 -12.57 15.98 -24.60
CA THR A 444 -13.29 16.31 -23.37
C THR A 444 -12.33 16.38 -22.18
N CYS A 445 -12.76 16.94 -21.04
CA CYS A 445 -11.97 16.89 -19.81
C CYS A 445 -12.08 15.51 -19.15
N ILE A 446 -11.02 15.02 -18.50
CA ILE A 446 -11.10 13.78 -17.68
C ILE A 446 -12.23 13.86 -16.67
N TYR A 447 -12.45 15.03 -16.06
CA TYR A 447 -13.55 15.27 -15.13
C TYR A 447 -14.93 14.97 -15.73
N ASP A 448 -15.17 15.34 -17.00
CA ASP A 448 -16.42 15.08 -17.70
C ASP A 448 -16.62 13.58 -17.91
N LEU A 449 -15.54 12.85 -18.22
CA LEU A 449 -15.55 11.38 -18.31
C LEU A 449 -15.77 10.71 -16.96
N ILE A 450 -15.19 11.22 -15.87
CA ILE A 450 -15.43 10.71 -14.51
C ILE A 450 -16.90 10.90 -14.14
N MET A 451 -17.47 12.09 -14.38
CA MET A 451 -18.89 12.36 -14.14
C MET A 451 -19.80 11.40 -14.93
N ALA A 452 -19.45 11.14 -16.20
CA ALA A 452 -20.16 10.18 -17.04
C ALA A 452 -19.99 8.74 -16.55
N GLN A 453 -18.77 8.27 -16.29
CA GLN A 453 -18.48 6.93 -15.76
C GLN A 453 -19.28 6.66 -14.49
N TYR A 454 -19.32 7.61 -13.56
CA TYR A 454 -20.06 7.46 -12.30
C TYR A 454 -21.55 7.76 -12.41
N GLY A 455 -22.07 8.13 -13.59
CA GLY A 455 -23.51 8.30 -13.79
C GLY A 455 -24.07 9.56 -13.14
N VAL A 456 -23.28 10.63 -13.01
CA VAL A 456 -23.78 11.91 -12.52
C VAL A 456 -24.46 12.65 -13.67
N SER A 457 -25.79 12.64 -13.66
CA SER A 457 -26.57 13.40 -14.65
C SER A 457 -26.35 14.89 -14.43
N ARG A 458 -25.83 15.57 -15.45
CA ARG A 458 -25.65 17.03 -15.48
C ARG A 458 -26.55 17.69 -16.53
N GLY A 459 -27.74 17.12 -16.73
CA GLY A 459 -28.66 17.52 -17.80
C GLY A 459 -28.34 16.93 -19.18
N LEU A 460 -27.42 15.96 -19.25
CA LEU A 460 -26.98 15.30 -20.49
C LEU A 460 -27.82 14.04 -20.78
N SER A 461 -27.90 13.67 -22.06
CA SER A 461 -28.62 12.48 -22.54
C SER A 461 -27.84 11.17 -22.28
N GLY A 462 -28.50 10.04 -22.47
CA GLY A 462 -27.92 8.70 -22.28
C GLY A 462 -28.37 8.03 -20.98
N ASN A 463 -27.69 6.94 -20.62
CA ASN A 463 -28.03 6.04 -19.50
C ASN A 463 -27.58 6.59 -18.14
N TYR A 464 -27.98 7.83 -17.83
CA TYR A 464 -27.78 8.44 -16.53
C TYR A 464 -28.91 8.06 -15.55
N PRO A 465 -28.61 7.63 -14.31
CA PRO A 465 -29.62 7.45 -13.28
C PRO A 465 -30.35 8.75 -12.97
N ARG A 466 -31.65 8.65 -12.70
CA ARG A 466 -32.48 9.78 -12.24
C ARG A 466 -32.46 9.90 -10.72
N THR A 467 -32.32 8.77 -10.04
CA THR A 467 -32.39 8.62 -8.59
C THR A 467 -31.31 7.68 -8.06
N TYR A 468 -31.05 7.74 -6.76
CA TYR A 468 -30.12 6.82 -6.09
C TYR A 468 -30.66 5.39 -5.93
N PHE A 469 -31.95 5.18 -6.22
CA PHE A 469 -32.65 3.92 -5.96
C PHE A 469 -32.85 3.06 -7.23
N GLU A 470 -32.14 3.38 -8.30
CA GLU A 470 -32.17 2.62 -9.56
C GLU A 470 -31.12 1.52 -9.56
N ALA A 471 -31.53 0.30 -9.21
CA ALA A 471 -30.64 -0.86 -9.12
C ALA A 471 -30.01 -1.26 -10.48
N ASP A 472 -30.61 -0.88 -11.60
CA ASP A 472 -30.11 -1.15 -12.95
C ASP A 472 -29.20 -0.06 -13.51
N ALA A 473 -29.00 1.03 -12.78
CA ALA A 473 -28.07 2.07 -13.17
C ALA A 473 -26.74 1.92 -12.43
N ALA A 474 -25.67 1.68 -13.19
CA ALA A 474 -24.32 1.48 -12.66
C ALA A 474 -23.92 2.58 -11.66
N TYR A 475 -23.37 2.13 -10.52
CA TYR A 475 -22.82 2.94 -9.43
C TYR A 475 -23.83 3.75 -8.60
N THR A 476 -25.13 3.51 -8.71
CA THR A 476 -26.08 4.07 -7.73
C THR A 476 -25.99 3.34 -6.38
N PRO A 477 -26.43 3.96 -5.27
CA PRO A 477 -26.58 3.27 -3.98
C PRO A 477 -27.42 1.98 -4.03
N ALA A 478 -28.47 1.91 -4.85
CA ALA A 478 -29.24 0.67 -5.03
C ALA A 478 -28.55 -0.36 -5.93
N TRP A 479 -27.74 0.07 -6.90
CA TRP A 479 -26.96 -0.86 -7.73
C TRP A 479 -25.96 -1.65 -6.90
N GLN A 480 -25.23 -0.99 -5.98
CA GLN A 480 -24.23 -1.69 -5.18
C GLN A 480 -24.84 -2.68 -4.19
N GLU A 481 -26.10 -2.49 -3.76
CA GLU A 481 -26.76 -3.35 -2.77
C GLU A 481 -26.81 -4.82 -3.24
N ILE A 482 -27.01 -5.04 -4.54
CA ILE A 482 -27.01 -6.37 -5.17
C ILE A 482 -25.67 -7.08 -4.97
N LEU A 483 -24.57 -6.33 -4.98
CA LEU A 483 -23.21 -6.85 -4.88
C LEU A 483 -22.78 -6.99 -3.42
N THR A 484 -23.01 -5.94 -2.62
CA THR A 484 -22.44 -5.80 -1.27
C THR A 484 -23.34 -6.33 -0.15
N GLY A 485 -24.64 -6.44 -0.40
CA GLY A 485 -25.65 -6.71 0.63
C GLY A 485 -25.99 -5.50 1.53
N ILE A 486 -25.44 -4.31 1.25
CA ILE A 486 -25.63 -3.11 2.07
C ILE A 486 -26.73 -2.24 1.48
N GLY A 487 -27.75 -1.91 2.27
CA GLY A 487 -28.87 -1.09 1.80
C GLY A 487 -28.46 0.33 1.38
N PRO A 488 -29.13 0.93 0.38
CA PRO A 488 -28.78 2.23 -0.22
C PRO A 488 -28.75 3.38 0.77
N GLU A 489 -29.64 3.36 1.78
CA GLU A 489 -29.67 4.39 2.83
C GLU A 489 -28.38 4.43 3.66
N THR A 490 -27.75 3.27 3.87
CA THR A 490 -26.48 3.20 4.60
C THR A 490 -25.35 3.84 3.80
N VAL A 491 -25.32 3.61 2.48
CA VAL A 491 -24.36 4.26 1.57
C VAL A 491 -24.58 5.76 1.54
N LEU A 492 -25.84 6.21 1.40
CA LEU A 492 -26.19 7.63 1.38
C LEU A 492 -25.80 8.33 2.68
N GLN A 493 -26.09 7.71 3.83
CA GLN A 493 -25.67 8.23 5.13
C GLN A 493 -24.15 8.36 5.20
N PHE A 494 -23.42 7.28 4.92
CA PHE A 494 -21.97 7.27 4.99
C PHE A 494 -21.35 8.31 4.04
N ALA A 495 -21.75 8.33 2.77
CA ALA A 495 -21.21 9.25 1.77
C ALA A 495 -21.45 10.71 2.15
N ARG A 496 -22.64 11.04 2.66
CA ARG A 496 -22.97 12.41 3.08
C ARG A 496 -22.17 12.86 4.30
N GLU A 497 -22.04 11.99 5.30
CA GLU A 497 -21.24 12.31 6.48
C GLU A 497 -19.74 12.39 6.14
N TRP A 498 -19.24 11.48 5.30
CA TRP A 498 -17.87 11.47 4.79
C TRP A 498 -17.54 12.78 4.05
N GLY A 499 -18.34 13.12 3.04
CA GLY A 499 -18.17 14.34 2.26
C GLY A 499 -18.34 15.60 3.12
N ARG A 500 -19.30 15.61 4.05
CA ARG A 500 -19.53 16.76 4.92
C ARG A 500 -18.35 17.00 5.86
N THR A 501 -17.82 15.94 6.47
CA THR A 501 -16.67 16.08 7.36
C THR A 501 -15.47 16.62 6.59
N ALA A 502 -15.13 16.03 5.44
CA ALA A 502 -14.00 16.49 4.63
C ALA A 502 -14.16 17.95 4.14
N SER A 503 -15.38 18.34 3.77
CA SER A 503 -15.72 19.73 3.38
C SER A 503 -15.53 20.71 4.54
N ILE A 504 -16.01 20.39 5.74
CA ILE A 504 -15.91 21.28 6.91
C ILE A 504 -14.47 21.37 7.44
N THR A 505 -13.72 20.27 7.39
CA THR A 505 -12.39 20.19 8.00
C THR A 505 -11.25 20.48 7.03
N HIS A 506 -11.58 20.66 5.74
CA HIS A 506 -10.61 20.74 4.64
C HIS A 506 -9.68 19.52 4.61
N GLY A 507 -10.26 18.33 4.72
CA GLY A 507 -9.56 17.05 4.57
C GLY A 507 -8.95 16.46 5.85
N LYS A 508 -9.32 16.94 7.05
CA LYS A 508 -9.00 16.26 8.31
C LYS A 508 -10.07 15.24 8.69
#